data_AF-A0A9Q0VWI1-F1
#
_entry.id   AF-A0A9Q0VWI1-F1
#
_cell.length_a   1.000
_cell.length_b   1.000
_cell.length_c   1.000
_cell.angle_alpha   90.00
_cell.angle_beta   90.00
_cell.angle_gamma   90.00
#
_symmetry.space_group_name_H-M   'P 1'
#
loop_
_entity.id
_entity.type
_entity.pdbx_description
1 polymer ?
#
loop_
_entity_poly.entity_id
_entity_poly.type
_entity_poly.pdbx_seq_one_letter_code
_entity_poly.pdbx_strand_id
1 'polypeptide(L)'
;MLFIVVWWMVAIMGAFSDPQANRLIHSGCSKVKVESVTESTKYLNDTLLDLRAQLNSSKYFATAQQAGAAGKVFGMVQCRKYLSTADCVACFDIAAKQIRRNCSADVTGGRIYYDGCFLRYEDSGFFDQNWDAHYGDCGNQTASPAYQASVESLLSDLQIASPKMPGFFATSKKEVVAKNSVVYGVAQCVETISKTGCQECLTVAYGDLQTCLLSSANTDGRSINPACFFRYSDTPFFADNQTTDLKPFLRNGKLSFSRLLVFY
;
A
#
# COMPACT_ATOMS: atom_id res chain seq x y z
N MET A 1 -2.70 -54.25 28.53
CA MET A 1 -3.42 -53.06 28.03
C MET A 1 -2.42 -51.93 27.91
N LEU A 2 -2.00 -51.61 26.68
CA LEU A 2 -1.08 -50.51 26.39
C LEU A 2 -1.93 -49.31 25.98
N PHE A 3 -1.98 -48.26 26.80
CA PHE A 3 -2.71 -47.03 26.46
C PHE A 3 -1.81 -46.14 25.60
N ILE A 4 -2.14 -46.00 24.32
CA ILE A 4 -1.53 -45.03 23.42
C ILE A 4 -2.27 -43.71 23.61
N VAL A 5 -1.64 -42.74 24.28
CA VAL A 5 -2.16 -41.37 24.38
C VAL A 5 -1.77 -40.64 23.10
N VAL A 6 -2.71 -40.51 22.16
CA VAL A 6 -2.53 -39.70 20.95
C VAL A 6 -2.68 -38.23 21.35
N TRP A 7 -1.54 -37.56 21.57
CA TRP A 7 -1.49 -36.10 21.73
C TRP A 7 -1.84 -35.46 20.38
N TRP A 8 -3.06 -34.94 20.27
CA TRP A 8 -3.41 -34.02 19.19
C TRP A 8 -2.65 -32.71 19.43
N MET A 9 -1.48 -32.57 18.81
CA MET A 9 -0.84 -31.27 18.65
C MET A 9 -1.75 -30.44 17.74
N VAL A 10 -2.69 -29.71 18.33
CA VAL A 10 -3.32 -28.58 17.66
C VAL A 10 -2.19 -27.59 17.42
N ALA A 11 -1.69 -27.55 16.19
CA ALA A 11 -0.85 -26.45 15.75
C ALA A 11 -1.72 -25.21 15.79
N ILE A 12 -1.68 -24.50 16.92
CA ILE A 12 -2.13 -23.11 16.97
C ILE A 12 -1.15 -22.39 16.05
N MET A 13 -1.49 -22.26 14.76
CA MET A 13 -0.85 -21.29 13.89
C MET A 13 -1.18 -19.94 14.51
N GLY A 14 -0.31 -19.48 15.41
CA GLY A 14 -0.40 -18.14 15.95
C GLY A 14 -0.49 -17.20 14.77
N ALA A 15 -1.51 -16.33 14.75
CA ALA A 15 -1.52 -15.22 13.82
C ALA A 15 -0.32 -14.35 14.18
N PHE A 16 0.78 -14.51 13.44
CA PHE A 16 1.93 -13.63 13.57
C PHE A 16 1.49 -12.26 13.04
N SER A 17 1.54 -11.25 13.91
CA SER A 17 1.41 -9.86 13.50
C SER A 17 2.56 -9.52 12.54
N ASP A 18 2.20 -8.97 11.38
CA ASP A 18 3.15 -8.50 10.37
C ASP A 18 2.74 -7.10 9.89
N PRO A 19 3.31 -6.03 10.48
CA PRO A 19 3.06 -4.66 10.02
C PRO A 19 3.68 -4.35 8.66
N GLN A 20 4.47 -5.27 8.07
CA GLN A 20 5.19 -5.07 6.81
C GLN A 20 6.03 -3.79 6.81
N ALA A 21 6.69 -3.53 7.93
CA ALA A 21 7.50 -2.33 8.18
C ALA A 21 8.99 -2.65 8.43
N ASN A 22 9.45 -3.81 7.96
CA ASN A 22 10.84 -4.26 8.06
C ASN A 22 11.76 -3.68 6.97
N ARG A 23 11.19 -3.30 5.81
CA ARG A 23 11.90 -2.74 4.65
C ARG A 23 11.45 -1.30 4.41
N LEU A 24 12.32 -0.34 4.70
CA LEU A 24 12.12 1.06 4.30
C LEU A 24 12.33 1.16 2.78
N ILE A 25 11.25 1.36 2.02
CA ILE A 25 11.31 1.44 0.55
C ILE A 25 11.92 2.79 0.14
N HIS A 26 11.41 3.87 0.73
CA HIS A 26 11.90 5.22 0.46
C HIS A 26 11.61 6.16 1.63
N SER A 27 12.44 7.18 1.78
CA SER A 27 12.20 8.29 2.71
C SER A 27 12.62 9.62 2.09
N GLY A 28 11.96 10.70 2.45
CA GLY A 28 12.38 12.04 2.05
C GLY A 28 11.99 13.09 3.10
N CYS A 29 12.81 14.13 3.21
CA CYS A 29 12.57 15.26 4.10
C CYS A 29 12.52 16.54 3.27
N SER A 30 11.74 17.53 3.70
CA SER A 30 11.73 18.84 3.05
C SER A 30 13.08 19.54 3.27
N LYS A 31 13.44 20.43 2.33
CA LYS A 31 14.63 21.28 2.46
C LYS A 31 14.32 22.61 3.17
N VAL A 32 13.03 22.91 3.34
CA VAL A 32 12.55 24.16 3.94
C VAL A 32 12.57 24.00 5.45
N LYS A 33 13.03 25.05 6.13
CA LYS A 33 13.17 25.09 7.57
C LYS A 33 11.99 25.80 8.22
N VAL A 34 11.61 25.32 9.40
CA VAL A 34 10.60 25.94 10.24
C VAL A 34 11.19 27.15 10.97
N GLU A 35 10.35 28.14 11.28
CA GLU A 35 10.78 29.31 12.06
C GLU A 35 10.97 28.97 13.55
N SER A 36 10.13 28.09 14.09
CA SER A 36 10.10 27.71 15.51
C SER A 36 10.06 26.19 15.67
N VAL A 37 11.22 25.58 15.95
CA VAL A 37 11.37 24.12 16.10
C VAL A 37 10.45 23.58 17.20
N THR A 38 10.33 24.30 18.31
CA THR A 38 9.51 23.88 19.46
C THR A 38 8.02 23.78 19.10
N GLU A 39 7.49 24.80 18.43
CA GLU A 39 6.06 24.82 18.05
C GLU A 39 5.78 23.84 16.92
N SER A 40 6.62 23.78 15.88
CA SER A 40 6.45 22.81 14.80
C SER A 40 6.55 21.37 15.29
N THR A 41 7.44 21.08 16.24
CA THR A 41 7.54 19.75 16.88
C THR A 41 6.27 19.43 17.66
N LYS A 42 5.70 20.40 18.38
CA LYS A 42 4.43 20.22 19.09
C LYS A 42 3.30 19.90 18.11
N TYR A 43 3.13 20.70 17.05
CA TYR A 43 2.08 20.49 16.05
C TYR A 43 2.24 19.17 15.31
N LEU A 44 3.48 18.77 15.00
CA LEU A 44 3.73 17.45 14.41
C LEU A 44 3.33 16.31 15.36
N ASN A 45 3.67 16.41 16.64
CA ASN A 45 3.29 15.40 17.63
C ASN A 45 1.77 15.30 17.79
N ASP A 46 1.08 16.42 17.89
CA ASP A 46 -0.38 16.47 18.01
C ASP A 46 -1.05 15.90 16.74
N THR A 47 -0.56 16.28 15.55
CA THR A 47 -1.02 15.71 14.26
C THR A 47 -0.82 14.18 14.22
N LEU A 48 0.34 13.68 14.64
CA LEU A 48 0.61 12.24 14.66
C LEU A 48 -0.28 11.49 15.68
N LEU A 49 -0.60 12.10 16.83
CA LEU A 49 -1.53 11.53 17.80
C LEU A 49 -2.95 11.41 17.22
N ASP A 50 -3.42 12.44 16.52
CA ASP A 50 -4.74 12.43 15.87
C ASP A 50 -4.83 11.37 14.76
N LEU A 51 -3.79 11.24 13.93
CA LEU A 51 -3.71 10.18 12.92
C LEU A 51 -3.80 8.80 13.58
N ARG A 52 -3.02 8.58 14.65
CA ARG A 52 -3.01 7.31 15.38
C ARG A 52 -4.37 6.97 15.98
N ALA A 53 -5.05 7.95 16.59
CA ALA A 53 -6.37 7.77 17.17
C ALA A 53 -7.40 7.35 16.11
N GLN A 54 -7.32 7.90 14.90
CA GLN A 54 -8.18 7.51 13.79
C GLN A 54 -7.89 6.10 13.26
N LEU A 55 -6.62 5.68 13.21
CA LEU A 55 -6.28 4.30 12.83
C LEU A 55 -6.82 3.29 13.84
N ASN A 56 -6.82 3.63 15.13
CA ASN A 56 -7.41 2.78 16.19
C ASN A 56 -8.93 2.59 16.03
N SER A 57 -9.63 3.49 15.33
CA SER A 57 -11.06 3.32 15.00
C SER A 57 -11.27 2.53 13.71
N SER A 58 -10.37 1.57 13.41
CA SER A 58 -10.38 0.68 12.25
C SER A 58 -10.37 1.40 10.88
N LYS A 59 -9.78 2.60 10.81
CA LYS A 59 -9.50 3.26 9.52
C LYS A 59 -8.14 2.82 8.98
N TYR A 60 -8.05 2.67 7.65
CA TYR A 60 -6.78 2.42 6.95
C TYR A 60 -6.20 3.70 6.31
N PHE A 61 -6.97 4.78 6.31
CA PHE A 61 -6.59 6.08 5.79
C PHE A 61 -7.03 7.15 6.80
N ALA A 62 -6.15 8.10 7.09
CA ALA A 62 -6.46 9.23 7.95
C ALA A 62 -5.69 10.47 7.53
N THR A 63 -6.34 11.63 7.71
CA THR A 63 -5.72 12.95 7.63
C THR A 63 -5.92 13.67 8.95
N ALA A 64 -4.98 14.54 9.28
CA ALA A 64 -5.04 15.41 10.45
C ALA A 64 -4.33 16.72 10.14
N GLN A 65 -4.67 17.77 10.88
CA GLN A 65 -3.98 19.05 10.77
C GLN A 65 -3.94 19.73 12.13
N GLN A 66 -2.82 20.42 12.39
CA GLN A 66 -2.66 21.30 13.53
C GLN A 66 -2.19 22.66 13.03
N ALA A 67 -2.74 23.73 13.60
CA ALA A 67 -2.51 25.09 13.14
C ALA A 67 -2.43 26.05 14.33
N GLY A 68 -1.57 27.05 14.22
CA GLY A 68 -1.45 28.13 15.20
C GLY A 68 -0.70 29.32 14.64
N ALA A 69 -0.28 30.22 15.53
CA ALA A 69 0.42 31.45 15.15
C ALA A 69 1.74 31.19 14.39
N ALA A 70 2.40 30.08 14.70
CA ALA A 70 3.69 29.68 14.12
C ALA A 70 3.58 28.76 12.88
N GLY A 71 2.40 28.69 12.25
CA GLY A 71 2.18 27.93 11.02
C GLY A 71 1.27 26.72 11.19
N LYS A 72 1.38 25.77 10.25
CA LYS A 72 0.49 24.62 10.13
C LYS A 72 1.30 23.35 9.88
N VAL A 73 0.76 22.21 10.32
CA VAL A 73 1.25 20.88 9.98
C VAL A 73 0.07 20.06 9.51
N PHE A 74 0.13 19.57 8.28
CA PHE A 74 -0.81 18.63 7.69
C PHE A 74 -0.18 17.25 7.70
N GLY A 75 -0.93 16.23 8.13
CA GLY A 75 -0.47 14.86 8.18
C GLY A 75 -1.44 13.92 7.47
N MET A 76 -0.90 12.89 6.82
CA MET A 76 -1.66 11.85 6.14
C MET A 76 -0.98 10.50 6.35
N VAL A 77 -1.77 9.49 6.67
CA VAL A 77 -1.34 8.09 6.69
C VAL A 77 -2.25 7.25 5.81
N GLN A 78 -1.66 6.30 5.09
CA GLN A 78 -2.40 5.25 4.42
C GLN A 78 -1.72 3.89 4.65
N CYS A 79 -2.40 3.01 5.37
CA CYS A 79 -2.04 1.60 5.51
C CYS A 79 -2.48 0.81 4.27
N ARG A 80 -1.86 -0.36 4.04
CA ARG A 80 -2.39 -1.33 3.08
C ARG A 80 -3.67 -1.94 3.63
N LYS A 81 -4.72 -1.98 2.82
CA LYS A 81 -6.06 -2.43 3.25
C LYS A 81 -6.14 -3.93 3.56
N TYR A 82 -5.12 -4.70 3.21
CA TYR A 82 -5.01 -6.11 3.58
C TYR A 82 -4.40 -6.34 4.99
N LEU A 83 -3.88 -5.30 5.65
CA LEU A 83 -3.38 -5.44 7.02
C LEU A 83 -4.52 -5.55 8.04
N SER A 84 -4.24 -6.11 9.21
CA SER A 84 -5.13 -5.95 10.35
C SER A 84 -5.07 -4.51 10.89
N THR A 85 -6.05 -4.10 11.70
CA THR A 85 -5.99 -2.80 12.38
C THR A 85 -4.74 -2.69 13.27
N ALA A 86 -4.37 -3.76 13.97
CA ALA A 86 -3.18 -3.78 14.81
C ALA A 86 -1.89 -3.61 14.00
N ASP A 87 -1.77 -4.32 12.88
CA ASP A 87 -0.61 -4.23 11.98
C ASP A 87 -0.51 -2.85 11.31
N CYS A 88 -1.66 -2.26 10.94
CA CYS A 88 -1.71 -0.90 10.41
C CYS A 88 -1.20 0.14 11.43
N VAL A 89 -1.70 0.09 12.68
CA VAL A 89 -1.24 0.99 13.76
C VAL A 89 0.25 0.78 14.05
N ALA A 90 0.72 -0.48 14.09
CA ALA A 90 2.13 -0.80 14.30
C ALA A 90 3.02 -0.28 13.16
N CYS A 91 2.59 -0.40 11.89
CA CYS A 91 3.31 0.20 10.76
C CYS A 91 3.40 1.72 10.90
N PHE A 92 2.28 2.37 11.24
CA PHE A 92 2.25 3.81 11.47
C PHE A 92 3.22 4.23 12.60
N ASP A 93 3.22 3.52 13.73
CA ASP A 93 4.11 3.82 14.86
C ASP A 93 5.59 3.70 14.45
N ILE A 94 5.93 2.69 13.64
CA ILE A 94 7.28 2.52 13.07
C ILE A 94 7.61 3.67 12.10
N ALA A 95 6.68 4.04 11.22
CA ALA A 95 6.87 5.13 10.26
C ALA A 95 7.03 6.50 10.95
N ALA A 96 6.22 6.79 11.97
CA ALA A 96 6.31 8.02 12.75
C ALA A 96 7.64 8.12 13.51
N LYS A 97 8.13 6.99 14.04
CA LYS A 97 9.47 6.90 14.62
C LYS A 97 10.56 7.10 13.57
N GLN A 98 10.39 6.56 12.37
CA GLN A 98 11.33 6.70 11.27
C GLN A 98 11.43 8.16 10.77
N ILE A 99 10.31 8.90 10.72
CA ILE A 99 10.32 10.33 10.43
C ILE A 99 11.25 11.09 11.39
N ARG A 100 11.08 10.87 12.70
CA ARG A 100 11.88 11.54 13.74
C ARG A 100 13.35 11.18 13.70
N ARG A 101 13.71 10.02 13.13
CA ARG A 101 15.09 9.56 12.98
C ARG A 101 15.74 10.09 11.71
N ASN A 102 15.01 10.12 10.59
CA ASN A 102 15.55 10.48 9.29
C ASN A 102 15.51 11.98 9.01
N CYS A 103 14.52 12.69 9.53
CA CYS A 103 14.35 14.12 9.30
C CYS A 103 14.75 14.93 10.55
N SER A 104 15.55 15.98 10.35
CA SER A 104 15.85 16.96 11.39
C SER A 104 14.56 17.63 11.88
N ALA A 105 14.48 17.94 13.18
CA ALA A 105 13.28 18.53 13.79
C ALA A 105 12.92 19.92 13.24
N ASP A 106 13.82 20.55 12.50
CA ASP A 106 13.69 21.89 11.95
C ASP A 106 13.16 21.90 10.50
N VAL A 107 12.76 20.76 9.92
CA VAL A 107 12.20 20.71 8.56
C VAL A 107 10.68 20.79 8.56
N THR A 108 10.11 21.33 7.48
CA THR A 108 8.66 21.51 7.34
C THR A 108 7.90 20.25 6.90
N GLY A 109 8.59 19.20 6.45
CA GLY A 109 7.93 18.04 5.89
C GLY A 109 8.79 16.79 5.86
N GLY A 110 8.12 15.64 5.81
CA GLY A 110 8.75 14.34 5.76
C GLY A 110 7.80 13.25 5.28
N ARG A 111 8.36 12.26 4.59
CA ARG A 111 7.63 11.15 3.98
C ARG A 111 8.37 9.84 4.17
N ILE A 112 7.65 8.79 4.55
CA ILE A 112 8.15 7.45 4.80
C ILE A 112 7.26 6.44 4.08
N TYR A 113 7.90 5.55 3.32
CA TYR A 113 7.23 4.47 2.60
C TYR A 113 7.74 3.12 3.09
N TYR A 114 6.83 2.34 3.67
CA TYR A 114 6.99 0.93 3.96
C TYR A 114 6.05 0.10 3.07
N ASP A 115 6.27 -1.21 3.02
CA ASP A 115 5.34 -2.12 2.37
C ASP A 115 3.94 -2.00 2.99
N GLY A 116 3.85 -1.90 4.32
CA GLY A 116 2.59 -1.84 5.06
C GLY A 116 1.91 -0.48 5.14
N CYS A 117 2.62 0.64 4.98
CA CYS A 117 2.04 1.96 5.14
C CYS A 117 2.87 3.09 4.48
N PHE A 118 2.18 4.19 4.20
CA PHE A 118 2.75 5.46 3.77
C PHE A 118 2.37 6.54 4.78
N LEU A 119 3.35 7.32 5.26
CA LEU A 119 3.14 8.46 6.15
C LEU A 119 3.80 9.69 5.55
N ARG A 120 3.05 10.80 5.46
CA ARG A 120 3.53 12.10 4.98
C ARG A 120 3.03 13.21 5.90
N TYR A 121 3.89 14.17 6.19
CA TYR A 121 3.49 15.47 6.73
C TYR A 121 4.19 16.59 5.98
N GLU A 122 3.53 17.75 5.87
CA GLU A 122 4.07 19.00 5.31
C GLU A 122 3.40 20.21 5.95
N ASP A 123 3.87 21.41 5.63
CA ASP A 123 3.37 22.71 6.11
C ASP A 123 2.22 23.29 5.26
N SER A 124 1.87 22.62 4.16
CA SER A 124 0.78 22.98 3.25
C SER A 124 -0.12 21.78 2.94
N GLY A 125 -1.32 22.03 2.43
CA GLY A 125 -2.26 20.97 2.07
C GLY A 125 -1.78 20.18 0.84
N PHE A 126 -1.76 18.84 0.94
CA PHE A 126 -1.26 17.96 -0.13
C PHE A 126 -2.10 16.72 -0.40
N PHE A 127 -3.26 16.58 0.25
CA PHE A 127 -3.96 15.30 0.33
C PHE A 127 -4.38 14.71 -1.03
N ASP A 128 -4.55 15.54 -2.06
CA ASP A 128 -4.96 15.17 -3.41
C ASP A 128 -3.83 15.24 -4.45
N GLN A 129 -2.59 15.50 -4.03
CA GLN A 129 -1.45 15.68 -4.94
C GLN A 129 -1.01 14.37 -5.60
N ASN A 130 -0.95 14.40 -6.93
CA ASN A 130 -0.35 13.36 -7.78
C ASN A 130 1.01 13.87 -8.28
N TRP A 131 2.09 13.61 -7.53
CA TRP A 131 3.45 14.03 -7.93
C TRP A 131 4.05 13.02 -8.91
N ASP A 132 4.68 13.51 -9.98
CA ASP A 132 5.49 12.75 -10.94
C ASP A 132 6.71 11.98 -10.36
N ALA A 133 7.05 12.12 -9.08
CA ALA A 133 8.19 11.44 -8.48
C ALA A 133 7.78 10.01 -8.07
N HIS A 134 7.98 9.08 -9.00
CA HIS A 134 7.83 7.64 -8.78
C HIS A 134 9.14 7.01 -8.33
N TYR A 135 9.05 6.05 -7.41
CA TYR A 135 10.19 5.25 -6.98
C TYR A 135 9.92 3.79 -7.27
N GLY A 136 10.63 3.26 -8.28
CA GLY A 136 10.71 1.83 -8.55
C GLY A 136 11.70 1.16 -7.60
N ASP A 137 11.29 0.07 -6.98
CA ASP A 137 12.10 -0.73 -6.05
C ASP A 137 11.97 -2.21 -6.42
N CYS A 138 12.97 -2.70 -7.17
CA CYS A 138 13.01 -4.08 -7.65
C CYS A 138 13.64 -5.02 -6.61
N GLY A 139 13.23 -6.29 -6.63
CA GLY A 139 13.86 -7.35 -5.87
C GLY A 139 15.26 -7.71 -6.38
N ASN A 140 15.82 -8.81 -5.87
CA ASN A 140 17.14 -9.31 -6.26
C ASN A 140 17.11 -10.74 -6.81
N GLN A 141 15.98 -11.44 -6.70
CA GLN A 141 15.82 -12.80 -7.19
C GLN A 141 15.39 -12.79 -8.66
N THR A 142 15.91 -13.73 -9.45
CA THR A 142 15.64 -13.81 -10.89
C THR A 142 14.37 -14.62 -11.18
N ALA A 143 13.44 -14.03 -11.92
CA ALA A 143 12.22 -14.62 -12.40
C ALA A 143 12.43 -15.41 -13.70
N SER A 144 11.71 -16.53 -13.83
CA SER A 144 11.62 -17.24 -15.11
C SER A 144 10.66 -16.55 -16.09
N PRO A 145 10.80 -16.75 -17.41
CA PRO A 145 9.90 -16.15 -18.41
C PRO A 145 8.41 -16.43 -18.17
N ALA A 146 8.05 -17.65 -17.74
CA ALA A 146 6.67 -17.99 -17.41
C ALA A 146 6.12 -17.19 -16.20
N TYR A 147 6.99 -16.90 -15.22
CA TYR A 147 6.65 -16.06 -14.09
C TYR A 147 6.44 -14.62 -14.55
N GLN A 148 7.37 -14.07 -15.34
CA GLN A 148 7.27 -12.71 -15.90
C GLN A 148 5.96 -12.49 -16.67
N ALA A 149 5.57 -13.43 -17.54
CA ALA A 149 4.32 -13.36 -18.28
C ALA A 149 3.08 -13.37 -17.36
N SER A 150 3.15 -14.12 -16.25
CA SER A 150 2.08 -14.16 -15.25
C SER A 150 2.01 -12.85 -14.46
N VAL A 151 3.15 -12.25 -14.12
CA VAL A 151 3.21 -10.92 -13.49
C VAL A 151 2.66 -9.86 -14.43
N GLU A 152 3.12 -9.80 -15.69
CA GLU A 152 2.69 -8.81 -16.67
C GLU A 152 1.16 -8.81 -16.81
N SER A 153 0.58 -10.00 -16.97
CA SER A 153 -0.87 -10.13 -17.06
C SER A 153 -1.59 -9.72 -15.77
N LEU A 154 -1.09 -10.11 -14.59
CA LEU A 154 -1.70 -9.74 -13.31
C LEU A 154 -1.64 -8.22 -13.06
N LEU A 155 -0.49 -7.60 -13.33
CA LEU A 155 -0.32 -6.15 -13.20
C LEU A 155 -1.21 -5.39 -14.20
N SER A 156 -1.34 -5.88 -15.43
CA SER A 156 -2.24 -5.29 -16.42
C SER A 156 -3.71 -5.31 -15.96
N ASP A 157 -4.16 -6.43 -15.38
CA ASP A 157 -5.51 -6.54 -14.83
C ASP A 157 -5.71 -5.61 -13.62
N LEU A 158 -4.74 -5.56 -12.70
CA LEU A 158 -4.82 -4.71 -11.50
C LEU A 158 -4.87 -3.21 -11.83
N GLN A 159 -4.08 -2.72 -12.79
CA GLN A 159 -4.10 -1.30 -13.17
C GLN A 159 -5.42 -0.87 -13.81
N ILE A 160 -6.14 -1.79 -14.47
CA ILE A 160 -7.43 -1.52 -15.11
C ILE A 160 -8.58 -1.63 -14.11
N ALA A 161 -8.51 -2.61 -13.20
CA ALA A 161 -9.59 -2.92 -12.26
C ALA A 161 -9.61 -1.94 -11.07
N SER A 162 -8.47 -1.65 -10.47
CA SER A 162 -8.39 -0.94 -9.18
C SER A 162 -9.07 0.43 -9.17
N PRO A 163 -8.95 1.29 -10.22
CA PRO A 163 -9.65 2.58 -10.27
C PRO A 163 -11.20 2.45 -10.32
N LYS A 164 -11.73 1.26 -10.63
CA LYS A 164 -13.17 0.98 -10.68
C LYS A 164 -13.69 0.30 -9.41
N MET A 165 -12.79 -0.03 -8.49
CA MET A 165 -13.12 -0.73 -7.25
C MET A 165 -13.38 0.23 -6.09
N PRO A 166 -14.22 -0.16 -5.11
CA PRO A 166 -14.42 0.62 -3.90
C PRO A 166 -13.09 0.94 -3.20
N GLY A 167 -12.84 2.23 -2.96
CA GLY A 167 -11.64 2.70 -2.28
C GLY A 167 -10.33 2.45 -3.03
N PHE A 168 -10.39 2.29 -4.35
CA PHE A 168 -9.23 2.19 -5.26
C PHE A 168 -8.19 1.15 -4.86
N PHE A 169 -8.64 -0.01 -4.41
CA PHE A 169 -7.79 -1.06 -3.87
C PHE A 169 -8.16 -2.43 -4.44
N ALA A 170 -7.15 -3.19 -4.84
CA ALA A 170 -7.30 -4.58 -5.23
C ALA A 170 -6.04 -5.38 -4.88
N THR A 171 -6.25 -6.54 -4.28
CA THR A 171 -5.29 -7.64 -4.16
C THR A 171 -5.75 -8.79 -5.04
N SER A 172 -4.82 -9.44 -5.76
CA SER A 172 -5.15 -10.63 -6.53
C SER A 172 -3.91 -11.50 -6.72
N LYS A 173 -4.12 -12.75 -7.13
CA LYS A 173 -3.04 -13.71 -7.36
C LYS A 173 -3.26 -14.49 -8.65
N LYS A 174 -2.17 -14.93 -9.27
CA LYS A 174 -2.18 -15.66 -10.53
C LYS A 174 -1.24 -16.85 -10.49
N GLU A 175 -1.76 -18.03 -10.81
CA GLU A 175 -0.95 -19.23 -10.97
C GLU A 175 -0.05 -19.12 -12.20
N VAL A 176 1.19 -19.59 -12.07
CA VAL A 176 2.15 -19.64 -13.16
C VAL A 176 1.99 -20.97 -13.89
N VAL A 177 1.70 -20.91 -15.19
CA VAL A 177 1.48 -22.13 -16.00
C VAL A 177 2.70 -23.06 -15.93
N ALA A 178 2.43 -24.35 -15.73
CA ALA A 178 3.44 -25.42 -15.67
C ALA A 178 4.49 -25.29 -14.53
N LYS A 179 4.25 -24.42 -13.54
CA LYS A 179 5.03 -24.35 -12.31
C LYS A 179 4.09 -24.30 -11.09
N ASN A 180 4.45 -25.00 -10.01
CA ASN A 180 3.76 -24.88 -8.72
C ASN A 180 4.15 -23.55 -8.03
N SER A 181 4.00 -22.42 -8.73
CA SER A 181 4.33 -21.08 -8.24
C SER A 181 3.19 -20.11 -8.53
N VAL A 182 3.04 -19.10 -7.68
CA VAL A 182 1.97 -18.11 -7.75
C VAL A 182 2.59 -16.72 -7.71
N VAL A 183 2.03 -15.80 -8.49
CA VAL A 183 2.30 -14.37 -8.39
C VAL A 183 1.24 -13.74 -7.51
N TYR A 184 1.65 -12.94 -6.53
CA TYR A 184 0.77 -12.10 -5.72
C TYR A 184 0.91 -10.64 -6.15
N GLY A 185 -0.19 -9.91 -6.25
CA GLY A 185 -0.19 -8.52 -6.68
C GLY A 185 -1.15 -7.65 -5.88
N VAL A 186 -0.79 -6.39 -5.69
CA VAL A 186 -1.66 -5.36 -5.10
C VAL A 186 -1.51 -4.04 -5.84
N ALA A 187 -2.64 -3.37 -6.07
CA ALA A 187 -2.70 -1.98 -6.46
C ALA A 187 -3.59 -1.21 -5.48
N GLN A 188 -3.09 -0.08 -4.98
CA GLN A 188 -3.81 0.78 -4.05
C GLN A 188 -3.55 2.24 -4.38
N CYS A 189 -4.60 3.04 -4.58
CA CYS A 189 -4.49 4.49 -4.67
C CYS A 189 -4.85 5.16 -3.33
N VAL A 190 -4.38 6.40 -3.14
CA VAL A 190 -4.78 7.22 -1.99
C VAL A 190 -6.28 7.54 -2.07
N GLU A 191 -6.99 7.53 -0.95
CA GLU A 191 -8.47 7.60 -0.98
C GLU A 191 -9.01 8.95 -1.45
N THR A 192 -8.20 9.99 -1.38
CA THR A 192 -8.50 11.37 -1.77
C THR A 192 -8.30 11.65 -3.26
N ILE A 193 -7.71 10.73 -4.02
CA ILE A 193 -7.49 10.95 -5.45
C ILE A 193 -8.76 10.65 -6.27
N SER A 194 -8.86 11.26 -7.46
CA SER A 194 -9.94 10.92 -8.39
C SER A 194 -9.71 9.56 -9.04
N LYS A 195 -10.78 8.96 -9.58
CA LYS A 195 -10.67 7.73 -10.40
C LYS A 195 -9.67 7.89 -11.55
N THR A 196 -9.68 9.05 -12.22
CA THR A 196 -8.76 9.34 -13.32
C THR A 196 -7.32 9.44 -12.81
N GLY A 197 -7.09 10.16 -11.71
CA GLY A 197 -5.76 10.25 -11.10
C GLY A 197 -5.23 8.90 -10.61
N CYS A 198 -6.10 8.03 -10.09
CA CYS A 198 -5.73 6.66 -9.74
C CYS A 198 -5.31 5.85 -10.98
N GLN A 199 -6.07 5.95 -12.09
CA GLN A 199 -5.71 5.28 -13.34
C GLN A 199 -4.37 5.79 -13.90
N GLU A 200 -4.15 7.10 -13.93
CA GLU A 200 -2.89 7.71 -14.36
C GLU A 200 -1.72 7.22 -13.51
N CYS A 201 -1.86 7.27 -12.18
CA CYS A 201 -0.82 6.82 -11.26
C CYS A 201 -0.45 5.34 -11.47
N LEU A 202 -1.45 4.46 -11.59
CA LEU A 202 -1.22 3.03 -11.80
C LEU A 202 -0.64 2.74 -13.18
N THR A 203 -0.90 3.58 -14.18
CA THR A 203 -0.32 3.45 -15.54
C THR A 203 1.18 3.73 -15.51
N VAL A 204 1.61 4.78 -14.79
CA VAL A 204 3.04 5.07 -14.59
C VAL A 204 3.69 3.98 -13.74
N ALA A 205 3.06 3.59 -12.64
CA ALA A 205 3.55 2.53 -11.76
C ALA A 205 3.68 1.18 -12.48
N TYR A 206 2.78 0.86 -13.41
CA TYR A 206 2.93 -0.30 -14.29
C TYR A 206 4.21 -0.23 -15.12
N GLY A 207 4.52 0.94 -15.70
CA GLY A 207 5.75 1.18 -16.45
C GLY A 207 7.03 0.94 -15.62
N ASP A 208 7.07 1.43 -14.38
CA ASP A 208 8.19 1.18 -13.47
C ASP A 208 8.38 -0.32 -13.19
N LEU A 209 7.27 -1.04 -12.97
CA LEU A 209 7.31 -2.48 -12.71
C LEU A 209 7.70 -3.27 -13.96
N GLN A 210 7.43 -2.78 -15.17
CA GLN A 210 7.96 -3.36 -16.40
C GLN A 210 9.49 -3.29 -16.44
N THR A 211 10.12 -2.23 -15.93
CA THR A 211 11.58 -2.17 -15.80
C THR A 211 12.10 -3.27 -14.87
N CYS A 212 11.45 -3.50 -13.72
CA CYS A 212 11.83 -4.61 -12.83
C CYS A 212 11.69 -5.99 -13.50
N LEU A 213 10.70 -6.17 -14.37
CA LEU A 213 10.44 -7.44 -15.04
C LEU A 213 11.33 -7.69 -16.25
N LEU A 214 11.49 -6.71 -17.13
CA LEU A 214 12.12 -6.89 -18.43
C LEU A 214 13.62 -6.60 -18.39
N SER A 215 14.05 -5.63 -17.59
CA SER A 215 15.46 -5.24 -17.49
C SER A 215 16.19 -6.03 -16.41
N SER A 216 15.55 -6.19 -15.24
CA SER A 216 16.18 -6.82 -14.08
C SER A 216 15.71 -8.25 -13.82
N ALA A 217 14.66 -8.68 -14.52
CA ALA A 217 14.07 -10.01 -14.41
C ALA A 217 13.77 -10.41 -12.96
N ASN A 218 13.15 -9.53 -12.15
CA ASN A 218 12.94 -9.81 -10.74
C ASN A 218 11.64 -10.56 -10.42
N THR A 219 11.63 -11.36 -9.34
CA THR A 219 10.41 -12.03 -8.83
C THR A 219 9.52 -11.14 -7.97
N ASP A 220 10.04 -9.99 -7.55
CA ASP A 220 9.39 -9.05 -6.65
C ASP A 220 9.73 -7.61 -7.09
N GLY A 221 8.76 -6.71 -6.97
CA GLY A 221 8.94 -5.32 -7.39
C GLY A 221 7.83 -4.41 -6.87
N ARG A 222 8.19 -3.17 -6.58
CA ARG A 222 7.30 -2.11 -6.11
C ARG A 222 7.45 -0.87 -6.97
N SER A 223 6.34 -0.16 -7.19
CA SER A 223 6.35 1.24 -7.58
C SER A 223 5.52 2.02 -6.57
N ILE A 224 6.12 3.08 -6.04
CA ILE A 224 5.52 3.92 -5.02
C ILE A 224 5.55 5.38 -5.44
N ASN A 225 4.47 6.09 -5.19
CA ASN A 225 4.44 7.55 -5.19
C ASN A 225 3.39 8.03 -4.15
N PRO A 226 3.18 9.34 -3.97
CA PRO A 226 2.17 9.84 -3.03
C PRO A 226 0.72 9.46 -3.36
N ALA A 227 0.43 9.06 -4.60
CA ALA A 227 -0.91 8.82 -5.13
C ALA A 227 -1.28 7.32 -5.21
N CYS A 228 -0.32 6.41 -5.37
CA CYS A 228 -0.56 4.98 -5.44
C CYS A 228 0.66 4.14 -5.03
N PHE A 229 0.35 2.89 -4.69
CA PHE A 229 1.27 1.81 -4.38
C PHE A 229 0.93 0.62 -5.28
N PHE A 230 1.94 0.10 -5.98
CA PHE A 230 1.81 -1.07 -6.83
C PHE A 230 2.92 -2.06 -6.49
N ARG A 231 2.59 -3.32 -6.23
CA ARG A 231 3.57 -4.37 -5.92
C ARG A 231 3.19 -5.71 -6.53
N TYR A 232 4.21 -6.47 -6.95
CA TYR A 232 4.12 -7.91 -7.16
C TYR A 232 5.19 -8.67 -6.35
N SER A 233 4.94 -9.94 -6.06
CA SER A 233 5.87 -10.82 -5.34
C SER A 233 5.56 -12.30 -5.61
N ASP A 234 6.59 -13.14 -5.51
CA ASP A 234 6.47 -14.61 -5.52
C ASP A 234 6.13 -15.16 -4.11
N THR A 235 6.23 -14.30 -3.11
CA THR A 235 5.96 -14.60 -1.71
C THR A 235 4.61 -13.98 -1.30
N PRO A 236 3.73 -14.71 -0.61
CA PRO A 236 2.46 -14.16 -0.15
C PRO A 236 2.69 -13.02 0.86
N PHE A 237 1.96 -11.92 0.69
CA PHE A 237 1.96 -10.76 1.61
C PHE A 237 0.55 -10.31 1.99
N PHE A 238 -0.47 -11.09 1.64
CA PHE A 238 -1.85 -10.96 2.09
C PHE A 238 -2.46 -12.36 2.21
N ALA A 239 -3.53 -12.50 2.99
CA ALA A 239 -4.21 -13.78 3.19
C ALA A 239 -5.02 -14.18 1.97
N ASP A 240 -5.15 -15.48 1.70
CA ASP A 240 -5.83 -15.98 0.49
C ASP A 240 -7.27 -15.49 0.33
N ASN A 241 -7.99 -15.32 1.44
CA ASN A 241 -9.36 -14.78 1.45
C ASN A 241 -9.46 -13.28 1.13
N GLN A 242 -8.34 -12.59 0.97
CA GLN A 242 -8.25 -11.20 0.51
C GLN A 242 -8.02 -11.13 -1.02
N THR A 243 -8.04 -12.25 -1.74
CA THR A 243 -7.95 -12.26 -3.20
C THR A 243 -9.27 -11.79 -3.83
N THR A 244 -9.19 -10.76 -4.68
CA THR A 244 -10.34 -10.25 -5.45
C THR A 244 -10.41 -10.89 -6.83
N ASP A 245 -11.61 -11.27 -7.27
CA ASP A 245 -11.89 -11.56 -8.69
C ASP A 245 -11.96 -10.26 -9.50
N LEU A 246 -10.96 -10.04 -10.35
CA LEU A 246 -10.85 -8.82 -11.15
C LEU A 246 -11.78 -8.81 -12.36
N LYS A 247 -12.26 -9.98 -12.83
CA LYS A 247 -13.01 -10.12 -14.09
C LYS A 247 -14.20 -9.16 -14.26
N PRO A 248 -15.02 -8.86 -13.23
CA PRO A 248 -16.13 -7.92 -13.36
C PRO A 248 -15.69 -6.50 -13.73
N PHE A 249 -14.46 -6.11 -13.36
CA PHE A 249 -13.93 -4.76 -13.52
C PHE A 249 -13.09 -4.57 -14.80
N LEU A 250 -12.75 -5.67 -15.49
CA LEU A 250 -11.95 -5.63 -16.72
C LEU A 250 -12.79 -5.31 -17.97
N ARG A 251 -14.11 -5.50 -17.93
CA ARG A 251 -14.99 -5.23 -19.08
C ARG A 251 -15.18 -3.72 -19.24
N ASN A 252 -14.96 -3.21 -20.44
CA ASN A 252 -15.38 -1.85 -20.81
C ASN A 252 -16.90 -1.79 -20.74
N GLY A 253 -17.43 -0.77 -20.05
CA GLY A 253 -18.83 -0.70 -19.62
C GLY A 253 -19.85 -1.00 -20.73
N LYS A 254 -20.44 -2.19 -20.65
CA LYS A 254 -21.87 -2.43 -20.87
C LYS A 254 -22.29 -3.45 -19.82
N LEU A 255 -22.92 -2.98 -18.75
CA LEU A 255 -23.77 -3.84 -17.93
C LEU A 255 -24.89 -4.32 -18.86
N SER A 256 -24.74 -5.52 -19.42
CA SER A 256 -25.86 -6.25 -20.00
C SER A 256 -26.70 -6.71 -18.81
N PHE A 257 -27.80 -6.02 -18.54
CA PHE A 257 -28.87 -6.59 -17.75
C PHE A 257 -29.40 -7.79 -18.54
N SER A 258 -28.94 -9.00 -18.21
CA SER A 258 -29.66 -10.21 -18.59
C SER A 258 -31.06 -10.11 -17.99
N ARG A 259 -32.07 -10.11 -18.86
CA ARG A 259 -33.50 -10.18 -18.50
C ARG A 259 -33.69 -11.26 -17.42
N LEU A 260 -34.20 -10.87 -16.26
CA LEU A 260 -34.96 -11.79 -15.41
C LEU A 260 -36.16 -12.26 -16.25
N LEU A 261 -36.16 -13.52 -16.68
CA LEU A 261 -37.38 -14.21 -17.05
C LEU A 261 -38.13 -14.48 -15.74
N VAL A 262 -39.08 -13.61 -15.42
CA VAL A 262 -40.11 -13.90 -14.44
C VAL A 262 -41.08 -14.87 -15.11
N PHE A 263 -41.07 -16.11 -14.67
CA PHE A 263 -42.16 -17.05 -14.95
C PHE A 263 -43.26 -16.80 -13.90
N TYR A 264 -44.43 -16.35 -14.37
CA TYR A 264 -45.72 -16.59 -13.74
C TYR A 264 -46.68 -17.05 -14.82
#